data_AF-A0A8T3PTP8-F1
#
_entry.id   AF-A0A8T3PTP8-F1
#
_cell.length_a   1.000
_cell.length_b   1.000
_cell.length_c   1.000
_cell.angle_alpha   90.00
_cell.angle_beta   90.00
_cell.angle_gamma   90.00
#
_symmetry.space_group_name_H-M   'P 1'
#
loop_
_entity.id
_entity.type
_entity.pdbx_description
1 polymer ?
#
loop_
_entity_poly.entity_id
_entity_poly.type
_entity_poly.pdbx_seq_one_letter_code
_entity_poly.pdbx_strand_id
1 'polypeptide(L)' 'MPGITIKNIPNELYQRLAETARTHHRSIAKEIVVALERHVGKPTQDKQALLERIRAVRERYQPTIGDADVEGWKNAGRP' A
#
# COMPACT_ATOMS: atom_id res chain seq x y z
N MET A 1 -22.08 13.28 -9.44
CA MET A 1 -21.08 12.25 -9.07
C MET A 1 -21.70 10.88 -9.34
N PRO A 2 -20.99 9.95 -10.00
CA PRO A 2 -21.50 8.59 -10.16
C PRO A 2 -21.61 7.91 -8.79
N GLY A 3 -22.74 7.25 -8.54
CA GLY A 3 -22.99 6.46 -7.34
C GLY A 3 -23.18 4.99 -7.74
N ILE A 4 -22.68 4.08 -6.92
CA ILE A 4 -22.89 2.64 -7.07
C ILE A 4 -23.75 2.15 -5.91
N THR A 5 -24.76 1.34 -6.22
CA THR A 5 -25.53 0.59 -5.23
C THR A 5 -25.29 -0.89 -5.45
N ILE A 6 -24.78 -1.58 -4.43
CA ILE A 6 -24.58 -3.02 -4.46
C ILE A 6 -25.70 -3.66 -3.65
N LYS A 7 -26.54 -4.45 -4.30
CA LYS A 7 -27.62 -5.20 -3.65
C LYS A 7 -27.16 -6.63 -3.38
N ASN A 8 -27.74 -7.26 -2.35
CA ASN A 8 -27.50 -8.67 -2.00
C ASN A 8 -26.03 -9.01 -1.71
N ILE A 9 -25.30 -8.12 -1.02
CA ILE A 9 -23.97 -8.46 -0.51
C ILE A 9 -24.10 -9.59 0.51
N PRO A 10 -23.36 -10.70 0.37
CA PRO A 10 -23.33 -11.76 1.39
C PRO A 10 -22.92 -11.19 2.75
N ASN A 11 -23.62 -11.57 3.82
CA ASN A 11 -23.35 -11.05 5.16
C ASN A 11 -21.89 -11.19 5.57
N GLU A 12 -21.27 -12.34 5.29
CA GLU A 12 -19.86 -12.56 5.59
C GLU A 12 -18.93 -11.56 4.89
N LEU A 13 -19.23 -11.21 3.64
CA LEU A 13 -18.45 -10.24 2.88
C LEU A 13 -18.61 -8.83 3.46
N TYR A 14 -19.84 -8.45 3.84
CA TYR A 14 -20.09 -7.18 4.51
C TYR A 14 -19.33 -7.07 5.83
N GLN A 15 -19.34 -8.13 6.65
CA GLN A 15 -18.61 -8.16 7.92
C GLN A 15 -17.10 -8.00 7.72
N ARG A 16 -16.51 -8.73 6.76
CA ARG A 16 -15.09 -8.59 6.42
C ARG A 16 -14.74 -7.17 5.96
N LEU A 17 -15.59 -6.53 5.16
CA LEU A 17 -15.42 -5.14 4.72
C LEU A 17 -15.51 -4.16 5.90
N ALA A 18 -16.44 -4.37 6.83
CA ALA A 18 -16.60 -3.54 8.02
C ALA A 18 -15.38 -3.64 8.95
N GLU A 19 -14.84 -4.85 9.12
CA GLU A 19 -13.63 -5.09 9.92
C GLU A 19 -12.41 -4.42 9.30
N THR A 20 -12.15 -4.65 8.00
CA THR A 20 -11.05 -3.97 7.29
C THR A 20 -11.19 -2.45 7.29
N ALA A 21 -12.40 -1.93 7.12
CA ALA A 21 -12.66 -0.49 7.20
C ALA A 21 -12.30 0.08 8.58
N ARG A 22 -12.63 -0.62 9.67
CA ARG A 22 -12.21 -0.23 11.04
C ARG A 22 -10.70 -0.26 11.19
N THR A 23 -10.04 -1.33 10.76
CA THR A 23 -8.57 -1.46 10.82
C THR A 23 -7.86 -0.34 10.05
N HIS A 24 -8.42 0.07 8.92
CA HIS A 24 -7.88 1.17 8.11
C HIS A 24 -8.39 2.56 8.52
N HIS A 25 -9.14 2.65 9.63
CA HIS A 25 -9.74 3.90 10.14
C HIS A 25 -10.52 4.69 9.08
N ARG A 26 -11.33 4.00 8.27
CA ARG A 26 -12.14 4.60 7.19
C ARG A 26 -13.57 4.09 7.18
N SER A 27 -14.45 4.81 6.48
CA SER A 27 -15.83 4.34 6.27
C SER A 27 -15.87 3.16 5.30
N ILE A 28 -16.91 2.32 5.40
CA ILE A 28 -17.14 1.18 4.50
C ILE A 28 -17.20 1.63 3.04
N ALA A 29 -17.87 2.76 2.75
CA ALA A 29 -17.92 3.31 1.40
C ALA A 29 -16.52 3.60 0.85
N LYS A 30 -15.64 4.19 1.67
CA LYS A 30 -14.25 4.49 1.25
C LYS A 30 -13.40 3.23 1.15
N GLU A 31 -13.62 2.23 1.99
CA GLU A 31 -13.01 0.89 1.84
C GLU A 31 -13.40 0.26 0.50
N ILE A 32 -14.70 0.30 0.13
CA ILE A 32 -15.19 -0.25 -1.14
C ILE A 32 -14.54 0.46 -2.33
N VAL A 33 -14.46 1.80 -2.29
CA VAL A 33 -13.77 2.57 -3.34
C VAL A 33 -12.30 2.14 -3.46
N VAL A 34 -11.57 2.03 -2.35
CA VAL A 34 -10.16 1.60 -2.38
C VAL A 34 -10.01 0.16 -2.85
N ALA A 35 -10.92 -0.74 -2.49
CA ALA A 35 -10.92 -2.12 -2.97
C ALA A 35 -11.15 -2.16 -4.50
N LEU A 36 -12.10 -1.37 -5.01
CA LEU A 36 -12.35 -1.23 -6.44
C LEU A 36 -11.16 -0.58 -7.17
N GLU A 37 -10.55 0.47 -6.63
CA GLU A 37 -9.34 1.08 -7.19
C GLU A 37 -8.18 0.09 -7.26
N ARG A 38 -8.00 -0.77 -6.25
CA ARG A 38 -6.94 -1.79 -6.26
C ARG A 38 -7.20 -2.89 -7.29
N HIS A 39 -8.47 -3.21 -7.56
CA HIS A 39 -8.86 -4.31 -8.43
C HIS A 39 -9.03 -3.88 -9.89
N VAL A 40 -9.68 -2.74 -10.11
CA VAL A 40 -9.97 -2.13 -11.42
C VAL A 40 -8.87 -1.16 -11.84
N GLY A 41 -8.37 -0.37 -10.88
CA GLY A 41 -7.39 0.70 -11.11
C GLY A 41 -5.93 0.27 -11.00
N LYS A 42 -5.63 -1.03 -10.85
CA LYS A 42 -4.32 -1.55 -11.24
C LYS A 42 -4.35 -1.76 -12.76
N PRO A 43 -3.81 -0.84 -13.60
CA PRO A 43 -3.09 -1.37 -14.74
C PRO A 43 -2.07 -2.34 -14.14
N THR A 44 -1.84 -3.47 -14.79
CA THR A 44 -0.67 -4.30 -14.48
C THR A 44 0.49 -3.33 -14.40
N GLN A 45 0.95 -2.99 -13.19
CA GLN A 45 1.92 -1.92 -13.00
C GLN A 45 3.08 -2.34 -13.88
N ASP A 46 3.37 -1.56 -14.92
CA ASP A 46 4.34 -1.99 -15.91
C ASP A 46 5.62 -2.26 -15.14
N LYS A 47 5.94 -3.55 -15.02
CA LYS A 47 7.01 -4.02 -14.17
C LYS A 47 8.32 -3.42 -14.68
N GLN A 48 8.41 -3.12 -15.97
CA GLN A 48 9.55 -2.42 -16.55
C GLN A 48 9.61 -0.97 -16.08
N ALA A 49 8.53 -0.19 -16.18
CA ALA A 49 8.50 1.18 -15.66
C ALA A 49 8.81 1.26 -14.15
N LEU A 50 8.33 0.29 -13.36
CA LEU A 50 8.68 0.20 -11.94
C LEU A 50 10.17 -0.10 -11.74
N LEU A 51 10.73 -1.06 -12.48
CA LEU A 51 12.15 -1.41 -12.41
C LEU A 51 13.05 -0.25 -12.84
N GLU A 52 12.68 0.49 -13.89
CA GLU A 52 13.42 1.68 -14.33
C GLU A 52 13.42 2.77 -13.26
N ARG A 53 12.26 3.03 -12.65
CA ARG A 53 12.16 3.98 -11.54
C ARG A 53 13.03 3.56 -10.35
N ILE A 54 13.06 2.26 -10.00
CA ILE A 54 13.92 1.73 -8.94
C ILE A 54 15.40 1.94 -9.29
N ARG A 55 15.81 1.65 -10.52
CA ARG A 55 17.19 1.86 -10.99
C ARG A 55 17.60 3.33 -10.93
N ALA A 56 16.77 4.23 -11.42
CA ALA A 56 17.03 5.68 -11.39
C ALA A 56 17.20 6.20 -9.96
N VAL A 57 16.40 5.69 -9.00
CA VAL A 57 16.56 6.04 -7.58
C VAL A 57 17.89 5.52 -7.02
N ARG A 58 18.28 4.27 -7.33
CA ARG A 58 19.56 3.69 -6.87
C ARG A 58 20.78 4.39 -7.47
N GLU A 59 20.68 4.86 -8.71
CA GLU A 59 21.75 5.62 -9.35
C GLU A 59 21.87 7.02 -8.73
N ARG A 60 20.73 7.67 -8.46
CA ARG A 60 20.69 8.99 -7.84
C ARG A 60 21.12 8.98 -6.37
N TYR A 61 20.86 7.87 -5.67
CA TYR A 61 21.21 7.68 -4.26
C TYR A 61 22.05 6.42 -4.13
N GLN A 62 23.36 6.57 -4.20
CA GLN A 62 24.27 5.50 -3.81
C GLN A 62 24.16 5.31 -2.28
N PRO A 63 23.73 4.14 -1.79
CA PRO A 63 23.68 3.90 -0.36
C PRO A 63 25.10 3.95 0.19
N THR A 64 25.41 4.98 0.97
CA THR A 64 26.67 5.15 1.70
C THR A 64 26.64 4.40 3.04
N ILE A 65 25.55 3.67 3.30
CA ILE A 65 25.26 3.00 4.56
C ILE A 65 25.43 1.51 4.32
N GLY A 66 26.50 0.94 4.88
CA GLY A 66 26.74 -0.49 4.90
C GLY A 66 26.16 -1.14 6.17
N ASP A 67 26.17 -2.46 6.19
CA ASP A 67 25.70 -3.24 7.35
C ASP A 67 26.46 -2.88 8.63
N ALA A 68 27.75 -2.53 8.51
CA ALA A 68 28.57 -2.08 9.64
C ALA A 68 28.09 -0.76 10.26
N ASP A 69 27.59 0.17 9.43
CA ASP A 69 27.04 1.45 9.91
C ASP A 69 25.74 1.22 10.66
N VAL A 70 24.89 0.32 10.14
CA VAL A 70 23.61 -0.05 10.76
C VAL A 70 23.82 -0.73 12.12
N GLU A 71 24.76 -1.67 12.21
CA GLU A 71 25.11 -2.30 13.48
C GLU A 71 25.75 -1.32 14.46
N GLY A 72 26.59 -0.40 13.98
CA GLY A 72 27.15 0.69 14.77
C GLY A 72 26.05 1.56 15.40
N TRP A 73 25.03 1.95 14.64
CA TRP A 73 23.92 2.76 15.13
C TRP A 73 22.99 2.01 16.09
N LYS A 74 22.76 0.72 15.86
CA LYS A 74 22.01 -0.13 16.81
C LYS A 74 22.72 -0.22 18.15
N ASN A 75 24.03 -0.39 18.15
CA ASN A 75 24.85 -0.50 19.36
C ASN A 75 25.04 0.85 20.07
N ALA A 76 25.08 1.96 19.32
CA ALA A 76 25.21 3.30 19.89
C ALA A 76 23.98 3.74 20.70
N GLY A 77 22.81 3.13 20.46
CA GLY A 77 21.55 3.52 21.11
C GLY A 77 21.11 4.95 20.73
N ARG A 78 19.96 5.39 21.26
CA ARG A 78 19.56 6.81 21.20
C ARG A 78 20.16 7.55 22.39
N PRO A 79 20.62 8.81 22.23
CA PRO A 79 20.89 9.67 23.37
C PRO A 79 19.63 9.91 24.21
#